data_AF-A0A318Z478-F1
#
_entry.id   AF-A0A318Z478-F1
#
_cell.length_a   1.000
_cell.length_b   1.000
_cell.length_c   1.000
_cell.angle_alpha   90.00
_cell.angle_beta   90.00
_cell.angle_gamma   90.00
#
_symmetry.space_group_name_H-M   'P 1'
#
loop_
_entity.id
_entity.type
_entity.pdbx_description
1 polymer ?
#
loop_
_entity_poly.entity_id
_entity_poly.type
_entity_poly.pdbx_seq_one_letter_code
_entity_poly.pdbx_strand_id
1 'polypeptide(L)'
;MSQHGWDPKKTVISGRRGSDANYDIRTPASSHVNVRPSPSYYGRNFQNSAQGRSSSFAYGDIKEPKLPDPWVKVPQPYPERVEKEYLAYKDAGKHMTAVRREYNATGAMGVSGNQGPAMQILRQGERLATDMIAAANTVAASHSGFDHKYPTAYENLEKKGSHYDEAVKNLKTARNYRNQREVLRGKINAPPRP
;
A
#
# COMPACT_ATOMS: atom_id res chain seq x y z
N MET A 1 0.35 -11.01 -62.53
CA MET A 1 -0.35 -9.82 -62.01
C MET A 1 -1.74 -10.25 -61.59
N SER A 2 -2.04 -10.28 -60.29
CA SER A 2 -3.40 -10.51 -59.79
C SER A 2 -3.65 -9.52 -58.65
N GLN A 3 -4.60 -8.61 -58.91
CA GLN A 3 -5.06 -7.58 -57.98
C GLN A 3 -5.93 -8.27 -56.92
N HIS A 4 -5.54 -8.17 -55.65
CA HIS A 4 -6.43 -8.55 -54.55
C HIS A 4 -7.19 -7.31 -54.08
N GLY A 5 -8.48 -7.27 -54.41
CA GLY A 5 -9.42 -6.23 -54.06
C GLY A 5 -9.57 -6.07 -52.55
N TRP A 6 -9.56 -4.81 -52.13
CA TRP A 6 -9.86 -4.40 -50.77
C TRP A 6 -11.37 -4.56 -50.52
N ASP A 7 -11.74 -5.37 -49.53
CA ASP A 7 -13.11 -5.63 -49.13
C ASP A 7 -13.52 -4.66 -48.00
N PRO A 8 -14.40 -3.68 -48.26
CA PRO A 8 -14.78 -2.66 -47.28
C PRO A 8 -15.67 -3.19 -46.14
N LYS A 9 -16.05 -4.49 -46.14
CA LYS A 9 -16.78 -5.13 -45.04
C LYS A 9 -15.87 -5.91 -44.08
N LYS A 10 -14.57 -6.05 -44.38
CA LYS A 10 -13.60 -6.56 -43.41
C LYS A 10 -13.19 -5.42 -42.49
N THR A 11 -13.80 -5.36 -41.32
CA THR A 11 -13.25 -4.59 -40.20
C THR A 11 -11.86 -5.13 -39.89
N VAL A 12 -10.85 -4.36 -40.29
CA VAL A 12 -9.49 -4.52 -39.80
C VAL A 12 -9.56 -4.21 -38.30
N ILE A 13 -9.61 -5.24 -37.47
CA ILE A 13 -9.36 -5.09 -36.03
C ILE A 13 -7.85 -4.88 -35.88
N SER A 14 -7.41 -3.65 -36.16
CA SER A 14 -6.10 -3.14 -35.80
C SER A 14 -6.07 -2.95 -34.28
N GLY A 15 -5.70 -4.02 -33.58
CA GLY A 15 -5.56 -4.05 -32.13
C GLY A 15 -4.27 -4.73 -31.70
N ARG A 16 -3.12 -4.14 -32.03
CA ARG A 16 -1.84 -4.46 -31.39
C ARG A 16 -1.93 -4.24 -29.88
N ARG A 17 -1.95 -5.34 -29.13
CA ARG A 17 -1.54 -5.59 -27.73
C ARG A 17 -2.55 -6.57 -27.11
N GLY A 18 -2.45 -7.83 -27.53
CA GLY A 18 -3.04 -8.93 -26.78
C GLY A 18 -2.43 -8.97 -25.39
N SER A 19 -3.28 -8.78 -24.40
CA SER A 19 -2.99 -8.82 -22.99
C SER A 19 -2.48 -10.20 -22.59
N ASP A 20 -1.28 -10.25 -22.02
CA ASP A 20 -0.76 -11.42 -21.29
C ASP A 20 -1.58 -11.70 -20.00
N ALA A 21 -2.69 -10.97 -19.79
CA ALA A 21 -3.58 -11.04 -18.64
C ALA A 21 -4.65 -12.14 -18.75
N ASN A 22 -4.79 -12.81 -19.90
CA ASN A 22 -5.82 -13.83 -20.14
C ASN A 22 -5.26 -15.21 -20.53
N TYR A 23 -4.05 -15.53 -20.10
CA TYR A 23 -3.53 -16.89 -20.20
C TYR A 23 -4.02 -17.71 -18.99
N ASP A 24 -5.17 -18.38 -19.15
CA ASP A 24 -5.53 -19.58 -18.38
C ASP A 24 -4.56 -20.70 -18.80
N ILE A 25 -3.37 -20.70 -18.20
CA ILE A 25 -2.40 -21.77 -18.39
C ILE A 25 -2.80 -22.86 -17.43
N ARG A 26 -3.68 -23.74 -17.89
CA ARG A 26 -3.58 -25.15 -17.53
C ARG A 26 -2.14 -25.56 -17.77
N THR A 27 -1.36 -25.72 -16.71
CA THR A 27 -0.10 -26.45 -16.78
C THR A 27 -0.35 -27.78 -17.49
N PRO A 28 0.47 -28.20 -18.48
CA PRO A 28 0.21 -29.43 -19.22
C PRO A 28 0.14 -30.69 -18.35
N ALA A 29 0.57 -30.61 -17.08
CA ALA A 29 0.49 -31.70 -16.11
C ALA A 29 -0.85 -31.80 -15.36
N SER A 30 -1.79 -30.87 -15.54
CA SER A 30 -3.07 -30.87 -14.81
C SER A 30 -4.27 -30.62 -15.73
N SER A 31 -4.36 -31.40 -16.81
CA SER A 31 -5.50 -31.40 -17.75
C SER A 31 -6.77 -32.08 -17.18
N HIS A 32 -6.77 -32.48 -15.91
CA HIS A 32 -7.97 -32.97 -15.24
C HIS A 32 -8.93 -31.82 -14.94
N VAL A 33 -10.10 -31.84 -15.58
CA VAL A 33 -11.22 -30.89 -15.45
C VAL A 33 -11.70 -30.71 -13.99
N ASN A 34 -11.28 -31.57 -13.06
CA ASN A 34 -11.72 -31.60 -11.67
C ASN A 34 -10.67 -31.15 -10.63
N VAL A 35 -9.44 -30.77 -11.03
CA VAL A 35 -8.43 -30.33 -10.06
C VAL A 35 -8.58 -28.83 -9.83
N ARG A 36 -9.19 -28.45 -8.70
CA ARG A 36 -9.15 -27.06 -8.24
C ARG A 36 -7.69 -26.69 -7.96
N PRO A 37 -7.17 -25.58 -8.51
CA PRO A 37 -5.82 -25.14 -8.17
C PRO A 37 -5.73 -24.92 -6.67
N SER A 38 -4.59 -25.32 -6.08
CA SER A 38 -4.32 -25.07 -4.66
C SER A 38 -4.54 -23.59 -4.35
N PRO A 39 -5.18 -23.24 -3.22
CA PRO A 39 -5.47 -21.84 -2.93
C PRO A 39 -4.17 -21.03 -2.83
N SER A 40 -4.12 -19.91 -3.55
CA SER A 40 -2.97 -19.01 -3.57
C SER A 40 -2.98 -18.09 -2.35
N TYR A 41 -1.81 -17.92 -1.72
CA TYR A 41 -1.55 -16.87 -0.71
C TYR A 41 -1.80 -15.46 -1.28
N TYR A 42 -1.50 -15.30 -2.57
CA TYR A 42 -1.46 -14.02 -3.24
C TYR A 42 -2.85 -13.61 -3.76
N GLY A 43 -3.19 -12.35 -3.52
CA GLY A 43 -4.33 -11.69 -4.13
C GLY A 43 -4.20 -11.66 -5.65
N ARG A 44 -5.33 -11.48 -6.33
CA ARG A 44 -5.43 -11.59 -7.80
C ARG A 44 -4.37 -10.76 -8.55
N ASN A 45 -4.06 -9.56 -8.06
CA ASN A 45 -3.09 -8.67 -8.69
C ASN A 45 -1.62 -9.12 -8.52
N PHE A 46 -1.35 -10.08 -7.62
CA PHE A 46 -0.02 -10.56 -7.27
C PHE A 46 0.20 -12.04 -7.64
N GLN A 47 -0.79 -12.71 -8.24
CA GLN A 47 -0.65 -14.10 -8.70
C GLN A 47 0.50 -14.25 -9.72
N ASN A 48 0.65 -13.29 -10.64
CA ASN A 48 1.77 -13.27 -11.58
C ASN A 48 3.11 -13.01 -10.89
N SER A 49 3.16 -12.08 -9.92
CA SER A 49 4.39 -11.80 -9.15
C SER A 49 4.86 -13.02 -8.37
N ALA A 50 3.91 -13.81 -7.83
CA ALA A 50 4.17 -15.05 -7.12
C ALA A 50 4.87 -16.10 -8.00
N GLN A 51 4.52 -16.11 -9.29
CA GLN A 51 5.11 -17.00 -10.30
C GLN A 51 6.39 -16.42 -10.92
N GLY A 52 6.94 -15.32 -10.37
CA GLY A 52 8.13 -14.65 -10.90
C GLY A 52 7.89 -13.88 -12.20
N ARG A 53 6.62 -13.64 -12.56
CA ARG A 53 6.23 -12.92 -13.78
C ARG A 53 6.03 -11.44 -13.51
N SER A 54 6.27 -10.62 -14.53
CA SER A 54 6.02 -9.18 -14.45
C SER A 54 4.53 -8.93 -14.16
N SER A 55 4.28 -8.01 -13.23
CA SER A 55 2.95 -7.59 -12.82
C SER A 55 2.85 -6.11 -13.12
N SER A 56 2.05 -5.74 -14.12
CA SER A 56 1.81 -4.34 -14.43
C SER A 56 0.64 -3.85 -13.58
N PHE A 57 0.91 -2.80 -12.79
CA PHE A 57 -0.13 -1.99 -12.14
C PHE A 57 -0.45 -0.72 -12.95
N ALA A 58 0.09 -0.59 -14.16
CA ALA A 58 -0.17 0.56 -15.03
C ALA A 58 -1.66 0.59 -15.44
N TYR A 59 -2.21 1.79 -15.63
CA TYR A 59 -3.58 2.06 -16.12
C TYR A 59 -4.75 1.78 -15.16
N GLY A 60 -4.50 1.68 -13.85
CA GLY A 60 -5.61 1.52 -12.88
C GLY A 60 -6.20 0.11 -12.86
N ASP A 61 -5.47 -0.88 -13.38
CA ASP A 61 -5.85 -2.31 -13.40
C ASP A 61 -5.85 -2.98 -12.00
N ILE A 62 -5.78 -2.19 -10.92
CA ILE A 62 -5.86 -2.67 -9.54
C ILE A 62 -7.29 -3.19 -9.32
N LYS A 63 -7.46 -4.50 -9.37
CA LYS A 63 -8.73 -5.15 -9.08
C LYS A 63 -8.84 -5.41 -7.58
N GLU A 64 -10.00 -5.13 -7.00
CA GLU A 64 -10.26 -5.58 -5.64
C GLU A 64 -10.17 -7.12 -5.58
N PRO A 65 -9.50 -7.68 -4.57
CA PRO A 65 -9.41 -9.13 -4.44
C PRO A 65 -10.79 -9.72 -4.18
N LYS A 66 -11.24 -10.64 -5.05
CA LYS A 66 -12.43 -11.46 -4.77
C LYS A 66 -12.12 -12.40 -3.60
N LEU A 67 -12.89 -12.28 -2.53
CA LEU A 67 -12.75 -13.12 -1.34
C LEU A 67 -13.52 -14.42 -1.53
N PRO A 68 -13.04 -15.55 -0.96
CA PRO A 68 -13.78 -16.80 -0.98
C PRO A 68 -15.07 -16.68 -0.16
N ASP A 69 -16.14 -17.32 -0.63
CA ASP A 69 -17.42 -17.48 0.07
C ASP A 69 -17.77 -18.98 0.15
N PRO A 70 -17.78 -19.61 1.34
CA PRO A 70 -17.53 -19.01 2.65
C PRO A 70 -16.05 -18.59 2.83
N TRP A 71 -15.81 -17.63 3.73
CA TRP A 71 -14.46 -17.17 4.05
C TRP A 71 -13.59 -18.34 4.53
N VAL A 72 -12.48 -18.55 3.85
CA VAL A 72 -11.44 -19.50 4.28
C VAL A 72 -10.17 -18.71 4.51
N LYS A 73 -9.63 -18.79 5.74
CA LYS A 73 -8.28 -18.32 6.04
C LYS A 73 -7.32 -19.22 5.30
N VAL A 74 -6.59 -18.66 4.36
CA VAL A 74 -5.60 -19.40 3.59
C VAL A 74 -4.40 -18.50 3.45
N PRO A 75 -3.18 -18.97 3.77
CA PRO A 75 -2.77 -20.26 4.39
C PRO A 75 -1.92 -20.10 5.66
N GLN A 76 -1.94 -21.12 6.53
CA GLN A 76 -1.00 -21.28 7.66
C GLN A 76 -0.33 -22.65 7.62
N PRO A 77 0.96 -22.75 8.02
CA PRO A 77 1.85 -21.63 8.36
C PRO A 77 2.20 -20.76 7.15
N TYR A 78 2.59 -19.51 7.40
CA TYR A 78 3.11 -18.68 6.31
C TYR A 78 4.45 -19.25 5.83
N PRO A 79 4.69 -19.32 4.52
CA PRO A 79 6.01 -19.53 3.97
C PRO A 79 6.95 -18.43 4.48
N GLU A 80 8.21 -18.76 4.70
CA GLU A 80 9.23 -17.86 5.26
C GLU A 80 9.23 -16.47 4.61
N ARG A 81 9.03 -16.40 3.28
CA ARG A 81 8.94 -15.13 2.54
C ARG A 81 7.74 -14.28 2.97
N VAL A 82 6.57 -14.89 3.15
CA VAL A 82 5.33 -14.20 3.57
C VAL A 82 5.44 -13.77 5.03
N GLU A 83 6.06 -14.59 5.87
CA GLU A 83 6.35 -14.24 7.26
C GLU A 83 7.28 -13.03 7.37
N LYS A 84 8.35 -12.96 6.58
CA LYS A 84 9.23 -11.79 6.48
C LYS A 84 8.46 -10.52 6.10
N GLU A 85 7.58 -10.61 5.11
CA GLU A 85 6.75 -9.47 4.71
C GLU A 85 5.71 -9.07 5.77
N TYR A 86 5.14 -10.03 6.49
CA TYR A 86 4.25 -9.78 7.62
C TYR A 86 4.99 -9.06 8.76
N LEU A 87 6.21 -9.49 9.10
CA LEU A 87 7.05 -8.84 10.11
C LEU A 87 7.42 -7.42 9.69
N ALA A 88 7.82 -7.21 8.42
CA ALA A 88 8.11 -5.89 7.88
C ALA A 88 6.91 -4.94 7.97
N TYR A 89 5.69 -5.44 7.69
CA TYR A 89 4.45 -4.70 7.90
C TYR A 89 4.29 -4.26 9.36
N LYS A 90 4.53 -5.16 10.34
CA LYS A 90 4.43 -4.84 11.76
C LYS A 90 5.49 -3.85 12.24
N ASP A 91 6.69 -3.91 11.68
CA ASP A 91 7.78 -3.01 12.04
C ASP A 91 7.52 -1.56 11.63
N ALA A 92 6.79 -1.32 10.54
CA ALA A 92 6.35 0.03 10.16
C ALA A 92 5.56 0.72 11.29
N GLY A 93 4.67 -0.03 11.97
CA GLY A 93 3.89 0.50 13.10
C GLY A 93 4.76 0.81 14.32
N LYS A 94 5.79 0.00 14.58
CA LYS A 94 6.76 0.25 15.66
C LYS A 94 7.55 1.53 15.41
N HIS A 95 8.03 1.72 14.18
CA HIS A 95 8.76 2.92 13.79
C HIS A 95 7.91 4.18 13.99
N MET A 96 6.67 4.19 13.50
CA MET A 96 5.76 5.32 13.71
C MET A 96 5.52 5.62 15.21
N THR A 97 5.40 4.59 16.04
CA THR A 97 5.22 4.74 17.49
C THR A 97 6.45 5.41 18.14
N ALA A 98 7.65 5.02 17.72
CA ALA A 98 8.90 5.63 18.19
C ALA A 98 8.99 7.12 17.81
N VAL A 99 8.75 7.46 16.54
CA VAL A 99 8.76 8.86 16.07
C VAL A 99 7.68 9.69 16.79
N ARG A 100 6.51 9.12 17.06
CA ARG A 100 5.43 9.81 17.78
C ARG A 100 5.84 10.17 19.20
N ARG A 101 6.52 9.25 19.89
CA ARG A 101 7.04 9.49 21.24
C ARG A 101 8.05 10.62 21.24
N GLU A 102 8.98 10.63 20.29
CA GLU A 102 9.98 11.70 20.13
C GLU A 102 9.32 13.04 19.82
N TYR A 103 8.36 13.07 18.89
CA TYR A 103 7.61 14.28 18.57
C TYR A 103 6.93 14.87 19.81
N ASN A 104 6.20 14.04 20.56
CA ASN A 104 5.49 14.48 21.76
C ASN A 104 6.46 15.00 22.82
N ALA A 105 7.63 14.38 22.98
CA ALA A 105 8.65 14.79 23.94
C ALA A 105 9.22 16.20 23.65
N THR A 106 9.19 16.67 22.39
CA THR A 106 9.65 18.03 22.08
C THR A 106 8.77 19.12 22.66
N GLY A 107 7.47 18.88 22.85
CA GLY A 107 6.52 19.92 23.26
C GLY A 107 6.43 21.11 22.29
N ALA A 108 6.89 20.98 21.03
CA ALA A 108 7.09 22.10 20.10
C ALA A 108 5.80 22.94 19.84
N MET A 109 4.63 22.30 19.89
CA MET A 109 3.35 22.99 19.74
C MET A 109 3.05 23.98 20.87
N GLY A 110 3.63 23.79 22.06
CA GLY A 110 3.48 24.68 23.21
C GLY A 110 4.51 25.82 23.28
N VAL A 111 5.59 25.76 22.48
CA VAL A 111 6.66 26.75 22.53
C VAL A 111 6.17 28.13 22.06
N SER A 112 6.50 29.15 22.84
CA SER A 112 6.33 30.57 22.53
C SER A 112 7.66 31.21 22.12
N GLY A 113 7.61 32.19 21.22
CA GLY A 113 8.80 32.82 20.66
C GLY A 113 9.52 31.94 19.63
N ASN A 114 10.48 32.54 18.94
CA ASN A 114 11.22 31.91 17.84
C ASN A 114 12.71 32.27 17.84
N GLN A 115 13.28 32.51 19.03
CA GLN A 115 14.69 32.85 19.20
C GLN A 115 15.37 31.93 20.20
N GLY A 116 16.71 31.86 20.14
CA GLY A 116 17.52 31.09 21.09
C GLY A 116 17.10 29.61 21.17
N PRO A 117 17.00 29.03 22.39
CA PRO A 117 16.59 27.63 22.59
C PRO A 117 15.21 27.29 22.01
N ALA A 118 14.26 28.24 22.00
CA ALA A 118 12.92 28.01 21.46
C ALA A 118 12.95 27.68 19.96
N MET A 119 13.84 28.33 19.20
CA MET A 119 14.01 28.06 17.77
C MET A 119 14.49 26.62 17.52
N GLN A 120 15.35 26.08 18.37
CA GLN A 120 15.84 24.70 18.24
C GLN A 120 14.71 23.69 18.45
N ILE A 121 13.88 23.90 19.48
CA ILE A 121 12.72 23.05 19.76
C ILE A 121 11.71 23.09 18.61
N LEU A 122 11.44 24.28 18.05
CA LEU A 122 10.52 24.42 16.91
C LEU A 122 11.04 23.69 15.66
N ARG A 123 12.32 23.83 15.32
CA ARG A 123 12.95 23.13 14.18
C ARG A 123 12.96 21.62 14.37
N GLN A 124 13.26 21.15 15.59
CA GLN A 124 13.20 19.73 15.92
C GLN A 124 11.77 19.20 15.79
N GLY A 125 10.78 19.94 16.29
CA GLY A 125 9.37 19.60 16.12
C GLY A 125 8.93 19.55 14.66
N GLU A 126 9.39 20.49 13.81
CA GLU A 126 9.07 20.49 12.38
C GLU A 126 9.65 19.26 11.67
N ARG A 127 10.90 18.91 11.98
CA ARG A 127 11.56 17.70 11.46
C ARG A 127 10.78 16.45 11.88
N LEU A 128 10.49 16.29 13.17
CA LEU A 128 9.76 15.13 13.67
C LEU A 128 8.31 15.07 13.16
N ALA A 129 7.66 16.21 12.90
CA ALA A 129 6.37 16.22 12.21
C ALA A 129 6.50 15.69 10.78
N THR A 130 7.59 16.01 10.08
CA THR A 130 7.88 15.48 8.74
C THR A 130 8.13 13.97 8.78
N ASP A 131 8.90 13.51 9.75
CA ASP A 131 9.16 12.08 9.96
C ASP A 131 7.86 11.34 10.32
N MET A 132 6.97 11.94 11.12
CA MET A 132 5.63 11.39 11.41
C MET A 132 4.75 11.27 10.17
N ILE A 133 4.79 12.25 9.26
CA ILE A 133 4.05 12.18 7.99
C ILE A 133 4.57 11.01 7.15
N ALA A 134 5.89 10.87 7.03
CA ALA A 134 6.50 9.77 6.29
C ALA A 134 6.16 8.42 6.92
N ALA A 135 6.33 8.26 8.23
CA ALA A 135 6.05 7.01 8.94
C ALA A 135 4.56 6.62 8.85
N ALA A 136 3.63 7.58 9.01
CA ALA A 136 2.20 7.31 8.88
C ALA A 136 1.81 6.90 7.44
N ASN A 137 2.40 7.53 6.41
CA ASN A 137 2.18 7.11 5.02
C ASN A 137 2.77 5.71 4.76
N THR A 138 3.93 5.39 5.32
CA THR A 138 4.53 4.05 5.23
C THR A 138 3.61 3.02 5.88
N VAL A 139 3.09 3.27 7.08
CA VAL A 139 2.13 2.36 7.74
C VAL A 139 0.88 2.17 6.86
N ALA A 140 0.27 3.24 6.37
CA ALA A 140 -0.88 3.15 5.47
C ALA A 140 -0.58 2.31 4.23
N ALA A 141 0.56 2.58 3.56
CA ALA A 141 1.00 1.83 2.39
C ALA A 141 1.26 0.35 2.71
N SER A 142 1.87 0.05 3.86
CA SER A 142 2.11 -1.32 4.31
C SER A 142 0.80 -2.06 4.58
N HIS A 143 -0.18 -1.44 5.25
CA HIS A 143 -1.50 -2.05 5.48
C HIS A 143 -2.24 -2.32 4.17
N SER A 144 -2.35 -1.31 3.30
CA SER A 144 -3.04 -1.44 2.01
C SER A 144 -2.32 -2.45 1.09
N GLY A 145 -1.00 -2.36 0.99
CA GLY A 145 -0.19 -3.27 0.18
C GLY A 145 -0.30 -4.71 0.65
N PHE A 146 -0.26 -4.94 1.97
CA PHE A 146 -0.44 -6.26 2.54
C PHE A 146 -1.85 -6.81 2.28
N ASP A 147 -2.92 -6.00 2.40
CA ASP A 147 -4.28 -6.45 2.08
C ASP A 147 -4.45 -6.82 0.60
N HIS A 148 -3.93 -6.00 -0.32
CA HIS A 148 -3.99 -6.31 -1.74
C HIS A 148 -3.16 -7.55 -2.10
N LYS A 149 -2.03 -7.75 -1.42
CA LYS A 149 -1.12 -8.87 -1.67
C LYS A 149 -1.57 -10.17 -1.02
N TYR A 150 -2.15 -10.11 0.17
CA TYR A 150 -2.53 -11.27 0.99
C TYR A 150 -3.96 -11.14 1.53
N PRO A 151 -4.97 -11.07 0.65
CA PRO A 151 -6.34 -10.74 1.04
C PRO A 151 -7.01 -11.79 1.93
N THR A 152 -6.49 -13.02 1.98
CA THR A 152 -7.01 -14.16 2.77
C THR A 152 -6.12 -14.53 3.96
N ALA A 153 -5.08 -13.76 4.24
CA ALA A 153 -4.15 -14.00 5.35
C ALA A 153 -4.77 -13.69 6.73
N TYR A 154 -5.90 -12.99 6.76
CA TYR A 154 -6.56 -12.58 8.00
C TYR A 154 -7.32 -13.72 8.66
N GLU A 155 -7.52 -13.62 9.97
CA GLU A 155 -8.30 -14.61 10.73
C GLU A 155 -9.75 -14.69 10.23
N ASN A 156 -10.34 -13.54 9.94
CA ASN A 156 -11.71 -13.38 9.45
C ASN A 156 -11.88 -12.06 8.68
N LEU A 157 -13.05 -11.86 8.08
CA LEU A 157 -13.41 -10.64 7.36
C LEU A 157 -13.36 -9.37 8.23
N GLU A 158 -13.68 -9.50 9.51
CA GLU A 158 -13.64 -8.38 10.47
C GLU A 158 -12.20 -7.86 10.68
N LYS A 159 -11.23 -8.77 10.86
CA LYS A 159 -9.81 -8.42 10.95
C LYS A 159 -9.29 -7.79 9.66
N LYS A 160 -9.79 -8.23 8.50
CA LYS A 160 -9.52 -7.56 7.23
C LYS A 160 -10.05 -6.12 7.22
N GLY A 161 -11.30 -5.91 7.63
CA GLY A 161 -11.90 -4.57 7.78
C GLY A 161 -11.05 -3.66 8.68
N SER A 162 -10.58 -4.17 9.81
CA SER A 162 -9.73 -3.40 10.73
C SER A 162 -8.42 -2.90 10.11
N HIS A 163 -7.87 -3.62 9.13
CA HIS A 163 -6.66 -3.19 8.42
C HIS A 163 -6.91 -2.01 7.48
N TYR A 164 -8.05 -2.00 6.79
CA TYR A 164 -8.47 -0.86 5.97
C TYR A 164 -8.68 0.38 6.85
N ASP A 165 -9.39 0.21 7.98
CA ASP A 165 -9.65 1.30 8.93
C ASP A 165 -8.35 1.88 9.51
N GLU A 166 -7.38 1.01 9.85
CA GLU A 166 -6.06 1.46 10.29
C GLU A 166 -5.31 2.20 9.18
N ALA A 167 -5.36 1.75 7.92
CA ALA A 167 -4.75 2.49 6.82
C ALA A 167 -5.35 3.90 6.67
N VAL A 168 -6.69 4.00 6.70
CA VAL A 168 -7.41 5.29 6.62
C VAL A 168 -7.07 6.19 7.82
N LYS A 169 -7.00 5.62 9.01
CA LYS A 169 -6.62 6.33 10.24
C LYS A 169 -5.21 6.91 10.14
N ASN A 170 -4.25 6.13 9.62
CA ASN A 170 -2.88 6.60 9.44
C ASN A 170 -2.77 7.71 8.36
N LEU A 171 -3.56 7.65 7.29
CA LEU A 171 -3.65 8.75 6.33
C LEU A 171 -4.21 10.04 6.97
N LYS A 172 -5.22 9.92 7.83
CA LYS A 172 -5.74 11.05 8.63
C LYS A 172 -4.66 11.58 9.58
N THR A 173 -3.90 10.70 10.23
CA THR A 173 -2.76 11.08 11.08
C THR A 173 -1.71 11.88 10.29
N ALA A 174 -1.32 11.41 9.10
CA ALA A 174 -0.40 12.13 8.23
C ALA A 174 -0.92 13.53 7.87
N ARG A 175 -2.23 13.67 7.59
CA ARG A 175 -2.85 14.97 7.34
C ARG A 175 -2.79 15.90 8.57
N ASN A 176 -3.05 15.38 9.76
CA ASN A 176 -2.98 16.17 10.98
C ASN A 176 -1.56 16.68 11.26
N TYR A 177 -0.55 15.83 11.06
CA TYR A 177 0.85 16.24 11.23
C TYR A 177 1.32 17.22 10.15
N ARG A 178 0.78 17.17 8.92
CA ARG A 178 0.98 18.24 7.92
C ARG A 178 0.50 19.59 8.46
N ASN A 179 -0.71 19.63 9.01
CA ASN A 179 -1.24 20.88 9.59
C ASN A 179 -0.38 21.38 10.76
N GLN A 180 0.04 20.48 11.66
CA GLN A 180 0.93 20.84 12.76
C GLN A 180 2.28 21.37 12.27
N ARG A 181 2.87 20.75 11.24
CA ARG A 181 4.11 21.22 10.62
C ARG A 181 3.97 22.64 10.06
N GLU A 182 2.86 22.94 9.39
CA GLU A 182 2.63 24.30 8.87
C GLU A 182 2.46 25.32 10.01
N VAL A 183 1.83 24.94 11.13
CA VAL A 183 1.80 25.79 12.34
C VAL A 183 3.21 26.04 12.88
N LEU A 184 4.04 24.99 12.98
CA LEU A 184 5.43 25.13 13.45
C LEU A 184 6.26 26.03 12.52
N ARG A 185 6.10 25.90 11.21
CA ARG A 185 6.70 26.81 10.22
C ARG A 185 6.26 28.25 10.40
N GLY A 186 4.97 28.47 10.64
CA GLY A 186 4.43 29.80 10.95
C GLY A 186 5.09 30.40 12.20
N LYS A 187 5.34 29.59 13.24
CA LYS A 187 6.05 30.04 14.44
C LYS A 187 7.52 30.36 14.17
N ILE A 188 8.21 29.51 13.41
CA ILE A 188 9.63 29.71 13.05
C ILE A 188 9.81 31.04 12.29
N ASN A 189 8.92 31.31 11.33
CA ASN A 189 8.99 32.46 10.44
C ASN A 189 8.32 33.73 10.98
N ALA A 190 7.76 33.69 12.19
CA ALA A 190 7.12 34.87 12.77
C ALA A 190 8.13 36.01 12.96
N PRO A 191 7.73 37.29 12.81
CA PRO A 191 8.62 38.39 13.17
C PRO A 191 8.97 38.30 14.68
N PRO A 192 10.17 38.75 15.08
CA PRO A 192 10.53 38.85 16.50
C PRO A 192 9.46 39.68 17.22
N ARG A 193 8.97 39.20 18.36
CA ARG A 193 8.12 40.03 19.21
C ARG A 193 9.02 41.09 19.88
N PRO A 194 8.64 42.37 19.88
CA PRO A 194 9.37 43.44 20.54
C PRO A 194 9.44 43.22 22.07
#